data_AF-A0A6D2HU96-F1
#
_entry.id   AF-A0A6D2HU96-F1
#
_cell.length_a   1.000
_cell.length_b   1.000
_cell.length_c   1.000
_cell.angle_alpha   90.00
_cell.angle_beta   90.00
_cell.angle_gamma   90.00
#
_symmetry.space_group_name_H-M   'P 1'
#
loop_
_entity.id
_entity.type
_entity.pdbx_description
1 polymer ?
#
loop_
_entity_poly.entity_id
_entity_poly.type
_entity_poly.pdbx_seq_one_letter_code
_entity_poly.pdbx_strand_id
1 'polypeptide(L)'
;MKEKCLPLRNGRAVMMIMKMAPSKSAMIRFNLILFALYFFLYTAFFLHPSSSVYFSSAASFVGCSFRDCTVKGGRGGKMQELIVENQINKRHSETASNRTELEAPSFMEEVLTRGLGKTKIGMVNMEECDLTQWKRYGEMVHIHFDRVSKLFTWHDLFPEWIYEEEDTEVPTCPEIPMPDFESLEKLDLIVVKLPCNYPEEGWRREVLRLQVNLVAVNLAAKKGRRDWSWKSKELFWSKCQPMIEIFRCGDLEKREGDWWLYRPEVIGYSRSLVYQSVLAILLFLCEHHKVKLFS
;
A
#
# COMPACT_ATOMS: atom_id res chain seq x y z
N MET A 1 -58.64 -52.37 39.10
CA MET A 1 -58.93 -51.77 40.42
C MET A 1 -57.89 -50.68 40.69
N LYS A 2 -58.34 -49.59 41.32
CA LYS A 2 -57.60 -48.50 42.01
C LYS A 2 -56.42 -49.06 42.86
N GLU A 3 -55.38 -48.36 43.28
CA GLU A 3 -55.06 -46.94 43.42
C GLU A 3 -53.56 -46.77 43.72
N LYS A 4 -53.15 -45.49 43.77
CA LYS A 4 -51.87 -44.86 44.12
C LYS A 4 -51.18 -45.38 45.40
N CYS A 5 -49.85 -45.24 45.48
CA CYS A 5 -49.18 -44.20 46.30
C CYS A 5 -47.64 -44.31 46.34
N LEU A 6 -46.98 -43.15 46.27
CA LEU A 6 -45.58 -42.88 46.62
C LEU A 6 -45.34 -43.03 48.14
N PRO A 7 -44.07 -43.17 48.57
CA PRO A 7 -43.53 -42.11 49.44
C PRO A 7 -42.06 -41.73 49.19
N LEU A 8 -41.76 -40.48 49.59
CA LEU A 8 -40.45 -39.85 49.71
C LEU A 8 -39.62 -40.42 50.88
N ARG A 9 -38.30 -40.59 50.70
CA ARG A 9 -37.29 -40.35 51.77
C ARG A 9 -35.88 -40.11 51.21
N ASN A 10 -35.24 -39.07 51.77
CA ASN A 10 -33.94 -38.47 51.48
C ASN A 10 -32.72 -39.41 51.34
N GLY A 11 -31.80 -39.04 50.42
CA GLY A 11 -30.40 -39.43 50.44
C GLY A 11 -29.58 -38.60 49.44
N ARG A 12 -28.67 -37.76 49.94
CA ARG A 12 -27.68 -37.00 49.16
C ARG A 12 -26.86 -37.93 48.25
N ALA A 13 -26.80 -37.62 46.96
CA ALA A 13 -25.69 -38.02 46.10
C ALA A 13 -25.21 -36.80 45.31
N VAL A 14 -24.08 -36.24 45.74
CA VAL A 14 -23.32 -35.25 44.99
C VAL A 14 -22.80 -35.95 43.74
N MET A 15 -23.31 -35.60 42.56
CA MET A 15 -22.79 -36.12 41.29
C MET A 15 -21.46 -35.41 41.00
N MET A 16 -20.34 -36.05 41.36
CA MET A 16 -19.02 -35.62 40.91
C MET A 16 -18.93 -35.83 39.39
N ILE A 17 -18.85 -34.73 38.64
CA ILE A 17 -18.45 -34.77 37.23
C ILE A 17 -16.93 -35.01 37.22
N MET A 18 -16.52 -36.27 37.08
CA MET A 18 -15.13 -36.60 36.74
C MET A 18 -14.84 -36.04 35.35
N LYS A 19 -14.08 -34.94 35.28
CA LYS A 19 -13.34 -34.59 34.08
C LYS A 19 -12.22 -35.61 33.91
N MET A 20 -12.48 -36.67 33.13
CA MET A 20 -11.40 -37.52 32.64
C MET A 20 -10.60 -36.74 31.60
N ALA A 21 -9.36 -36.40 31.94
CA ALA A 21 -8.40 -35.93 30.95
C ALA A 21 -8.19 -37.05 29.92
N PRO A 22 -8.33 -36.79 28.60
CA PRO A 22 -8.13 -37.81 27.60
C PRO A 22 -6.69 -38.32 27.68
N SER A 23 -6.52 -39.65 27.60
CA SER A 23 -5.18 -40.24 27.65
C SER A 23 -4.30 -39.67 26.53
N LYS A 24 -2.98 -39.59 26.75
CA LYS A 24 -2.03 -39.09 25.74
C LYS A 24 -2.20 -39.82 24.40
N SER A 25 -2.53 -41.11 24.43
CA SER A 25 -2.83 -41.92 23.24
C SER A 25 -4.12 -41.48 22.51
N ALA A 26 -5.14 -41.02 23.22
CA ALA A 26 -6.39 -40.55 22.60
C ALA A 26 -6.20 -39.19 21.91
N MET A 27 -5.40 -38.30 22.50
CA MET A 27 -5.07 -37.00 21.89
C MET A 27 -4.21 -37.16 20.63
N ILE A 28 -3.24 -38.08 20.63
CA ILE A 28 -2.42 -38.37 19.44
C ILE A 28 -3.29 -38.92 18.31
N ARG A 29 -4.20 -39.86 18.59
CA ARG A 29 -5.11 -40.41 17.58
C ARG A 29 -6.06 -39.36 17.01
N PHE A 30 -6.60 -38.49 17.86
CA PHE A 30 -7.46 -37.39 17.43
C PHE A 30 -6.71 -36.40 16.54
N ASN A 31 -5.50 -36.02 16.92
CA ASN A 31 -4.65 -35.13 16.13
C ASN A 31 -4.23 -35.75 14.79
N LEU A 32 -3.95 -37.06 14.75
CA LEU A 32 -3.66 -37.77 13.49
C LEU A 32 -4.88 -37.81 12.56
N ILE A 33 -6.08 -37.99 13.11
CA ILE A 33 -7.33 -37.94 12.33
C ILE A 33 -7.53 -36.53 11.76
N LEU A 34 -7.29 -35.47 12.53
CA LEU A 34 -7.37 -34.09 12.06
C LEU A 34 -6.34 -33.78 10.97
N PHE A 35 -5.10 -34.28 11.13
CA PHE A 35 -4.04 -34.09 10.15
C PHE A 35 -4.37 -34.79 8.83
N ALA A 36 -4.91 -36.01 8.91
CA ALA A 36 -5.39 -36.74 7.73
C ALA A 36 -6.53 -35.98 7.05
N LEU A 37 -7.52 -35.47 7.80
CA LEU A 37 -8.61 -34.66 7.28
C LEU A 37 -8.11 -33.38 6.59
N TYR A 38 -7.15 -32.68 7.19
CA TYR A 38 -6.55 -31.49 6.60
C TYR A 38 -5.80 -31.82 5.30
N PHE A 39 -5.04 -32.92 5.27
CA PHE A 39 -4.36 -33.39 4.07
C PHE A 39 -5.35 -33.79 2.96
N PHE A 40 -6.45 -34.47 3.31
CA PHE A 40 -7.51 -34.79 2.36
C PHE A 40 -8.23 -33.54 1.83
N LEU A 41 -8.48 -32.53 2.67
CA LEU A 41 -9.05 -31.25 2.22
C LEU A 41 -8.06 -30.49 1.33
N TYR A 42 -6.78 -30.47 1.68
CA TYR A 42 -5.72 -29.81 0.91
C TYR A 42 -5.56 -30.45 -0.47
N THR A 43 -5.46 -31.77 -0.52
CA THR A 43 -5.40 -32.52 -1.79
C THR A 43 -6.70 -32.39 -2.59
N ALA A 44 -7.87 -32.37 -1.94
CA ALA A 44 -9.14 -32.12 -2.64
C ALA A 44 -9.24 -30.69 -3.20
N PHE A 45 -8.63 -29.69 -2.56
CA PHE A 45 -8.57 -28.30 -3.03
C PHE A 45 -7.55 -28.11 -4.15
N PHE A 46 -6.43 -28.85 -4.11
CA PHE A 46 -5.38 -28.84 -5.14
C PHE A 46 -5.70 -29.73 -6.34
N LEU A 47 -6.47 -30.82 -6.17
CA LEU A 47 -6.85 -31.77 -7.21
C LEU A 47 -8.26 -31.55 -7.76
N HIS A 48 -9.11 -30.74 -7.14
CA HIS A 48 -10.25 -30.16 -7.85
C HIS A 48 -9.73 -29.01 -8.72
N PRO A 49 -9.82 -29.11 -10.06
CA PRO A 49 -9.66 -27.94 -10.89
C PRO A 49 -10.86 -27.03 -10.60
N SER A 50 -10.66 -26.09 -9.68
CA SER A 50 -11.55 -24.95 -9.51
C SER A 50 -11.54 -24.18 -10.82
N SER A 51 -12.50 -24.51 -11.70
CA SER A 51 -12.83 -23.87 -12.97
C SER A 51 -11.62 -23.45 -13.84
N SER A 52 -11.42 -24.24 -14.90
CA SER A 52 -10.58 -24.04 -16.08
C SER A 52 -10.85 -22.77 -16.89
N VAL A 53 -10.92 -21.59 -16.25
CA VAL A 53 -11.03 -20.28 -16.92
C VAL A 53 -9.76 -19.44 -16.76
N TYR A 54 -8.79 -19.88 -15.95
CA TYR A 54 -7.62 -19.06 -15.61
C TYR A 54 -6.29 -19.41 -16.30
N PHE A 55 -6.23 -20.44 -17.13
CA PHE A 55 -4.99 -20.78 -17.84
C PHE A 55 -5.27 -21.17 -19.30
N SER A 56 -5.87 -20.25 -20.04
CA SER A 56 -5.59 -20.15 -21.48
C SER A 56 -4.80 -18.87 -21.68
N SER A 57 -3.62 -19.02 -22.27
CA SER A 57 -2.74 -17.94 -22.78
C SER A 57 -1.57 -17.46 -21.90
N ALA A 58 -0.93 -18.35 -21.12
CA ALA A 58 0.36 -18.02 -20.51
C ALA A 58 1.51 -17.85 -21.54
N ALA A 59 1.37 -18.38 -22.76
CA ALA A 59 2.35 -18.22 -23.83
C ALA A 59 2.11 -17.01 -24.75
N SER A 60 0.99 -16.27 -24.60
CA SER A 60 0.78 -14.99 -25.30
C SER A 60 0.97 -13.77 -24.39
N PHE A 61 1.52 -13.98 -23.19
CA PHE A 61 1.72 -12.97 -22.16
C PHE A 61 3.22 -12.78 -21.87
N VAL A 62 4.04 -12.77 -22.92
CA VAL A 62 5.41 -12.26 -22.83
C VAL A 62 5.41 -10.90 -23.53
N GLY A 63 5.17 -9.86 -22.72
CA GLY A 63 5.10 -8.48 -23.19
C GLY A 63 4.05 -7.66 -22.45
N CYS A 64 4.14 -7.55 -21.11
CA CYS A 64 3.50 -6.41 -20.47
C CYS A 64 4.26 -5.14 -20.87
N SER A 65 3.79 -4.47 -21.92
CA SER A 65 3.97 -3.02 -21.99
C SER A 65 3.36 -2.46 -20.70
N PHE A 66 4.18 -1.78 -19.90
CA PHE A 66 3.70 -1.07 -18.71
C PHE A 66 2.58 -0.12 -19.16
N ARG A 67 1.32 -0.49 -18.87
CA ARG A 67 0.16 0.29 -19.29
C ARG A 67 0.07 1.52 -18.40
N ASP A 68 0.33 2.68 -18.99
CA ASP A 68 -0.04 3.94 -18.35
C ASP A 68 -1.54 3.92 -18.04
N CYS A 69 -1.93 4.29 -16.81
CA CYS A 69 -3.34 4.30 -16.46
C CYS A 69 -4.05 5.40 -17.24
N THR A 70 -5.12 5.04 -17.94
CA THR A 70 -6.07 6.00 -18.49
C THR A 70 -7.17 6.27 -17.47
N VAL A 71 -7.57 7.54 -17.33
CA VAL A 71 -8.73 7.90 -16.51
C VAL A 71 -9.94 7.16 -17.09
N LYS A 72 -10.70 6.46 -16.24
CA LYS A 72 -11.92 5.76 -16.68
C LYS A 72 -12.89 6.78 -17.28
N GLY A 73 -12.98 6.80 -18.60
CA GLY A 73 -13.92 7.64 -19.32
C GLY A 73 -15.35 7.31 -18.93
N GLY A 74 -16.07 8.31 -18.41
CA GLY A 74 -17.52 8.38 -18.62
C GLY A 74 -17.79 8.27 -20.12
N ARG A 75 -18.89 7.59 -20.49
CA ARG A 75 -19.22 7.28 -21.90
C ARG A 75 -19.02 8.50 -22.80
N GLY A 76 -18.19 8.34 -23.83
CA GLY A 76 -18.16 9.20 -25.00
C GLY A 76 -17.10 10.30 -24.99
N GLY A 77 -15.92 9.96 -25.51
CA GLY A 77 -14.89 10.92 -25.90
C GLY A 77 -13.65 10.17 -26.37
N LYS A 78 -13.40 10.12 -27.68
CA LYS A 78 -12.16 9.57 -28.25
C LYS A 78 -11.00 10.46 -27.80
N MET A 79 -10.09 9.93 -26.97
CA MET A 79 -8.86 10.62 -26.60
C MET A 79 -7.85 10.43 -27.72
N GLN A 80 -7.43 11.55 -28.32
CA GLN A 80 -6.36 11.60 -29.32
C GLN A 80 -5.03 11.29 -28.63
N GLU A 81 -4.36 10.25 -29.09
CA GLU A 81 -3.00 9.91 -28.71
C GLU A 81 -2.05 10.96 -29.31
N LEU A 82 -1.60 11.90 -28.47
CA LEU A 82 -0.48 12.78 -28.81
C LEU A 82 0.79 12.12 -28.29
N ILE A 83 1.39 11.30 -29.16
CA ILE A 83 2.80 10.96 -29.07
C ILE A 83 3.56 12.26 -29.29
N VAL A 84 4.12 12.82 -28.22
CA VAL A 84 5.14 13.87 -28.30
C VAL A 84 6.47 13.21 -27.94
N GLU A 85 7.13 12.66 -28.95
CA GLU A 85 8.59 12.61 -28.95
C GLU A 85 9.08 14.02 -29.29
N ASN A 86 9.78 14.67 -28.35
CA ASN A 86 11.15 15.13 -28.58
C ASN A 86 11.68 16.07 -27.48
N GLN A 87 13.01 16.01 -27.35
CA GLN A 87 13.95 16.95 -26.74
C GLN A 87 14.30 16.73 -25.26
N ILE A 88 15.07 15.67 -25.02
CA ILE A 88 16.02 15.58 -23.92
C ILE A 88 17.14 16.59 -24.22
N ASN A 89 17.00 17.81 -23.71
CA ASN A 89 18.18 18.66 -23.48
C ASN A 89 18.60 18.49 -22.03
N LYS A 90 19.75 17.81 -21.87
CA LYS A 90 20.59 17.80 -20.68
C LYS A 90 20.64 19.20 -20.06
N ARG A 91 20.07 19.36 -18.86
CA ARG A 91 20.47 20.38 -17.89
C ARG A 91 20.51 19.75 -16.50
N HIS A 92 21.55 18.97 -16.27
CA HIS A 92 22.19 19.02 -14.96
C HIS A 92 22.83 20.40 -14.83
N SER A 93 22.20 21.27 -14.05
CA SER A 93 22.85 22.43 -13.44
C SER A 93 22.00 22.84 -12.25
N GLU A 94 22.45 22.47 -11.05
CA GLU A 94 22.05 23.11 -9.81
C GLU A 94 22.39 24.61 -9.93
N THR A 95 21.36 25.46 -9.98
CA THR A 95 21.51 26.90 -9.75
C THR A 95 20.21 27.44 -9.17
N ALA A 96 20.32 28.08 -8.01
CA ALA A 96 19.22 28.69 -7.29
C ALA A 96 18.56 29.83 -8.09
N SER A 97 17.25 29.96 -7.86
CA SER A 97 16.38 31.12 -8.13
C SER A 97 15.93 31.38 -9.57
N ASN A 98 14.88 30.66 -9.97
CA ASN A 98 13.62 31.26 -10.44
C ASN A 98 12.52 30.25 -10.12
N ARG A 99 12.04 30.23 -8.86
CA ARG A 99 10.95 29.33 -8.47
C ARG A 99 9.69 29.81 -9.19
N THR A 100 9.33 29.14 -10.29
CA THR A 100 8.02 29.32 -10.91
C THR A 100 6.96 28.85 -9.93
N GLU A 101 5.98 29.71 -9.67
CA GLU A 101 4.84 29.41 -8.82
C GLU A 101 4.14 28.13 -9.29
N LEU A 102 3.93 27.18 -8.37
CA LEU A 102 3.29 25.91 -8.69
C LEU A 102 1.78 26.10 -8.75
N GLU A 103 1.23 26.18 -9.95
CA GLU A 103 -0.21 26.30 -10.17
C GLU A 103 -0.95 24.99 -9.81
N ALA A 104 -2.03 25.14 -9.06
CA ALA A 104 -2.93 24.03 -8.73
C ALA A 104 -3.80 23.64 -9.94
N PRO A 105 -4.20 22.36 -10.08
CA PRO A 105 -5.03 21.92 -11.19
C PRO A 105 -6.42 22.54 -11.15
N SER A 106 -7.07 22.68 -12.31
CA SER A 106 -8.39 23.30 -12.45
C SER A 106 -9.48 22.65 -11.58
N PHE A 107 -9.35 21.35 -11.31
CA PHE A 107 -10.30 20.59 -10.50
C PHE A 107 -10.09 20.72 -8.98
N MET A 108 -9.13 21.51 -8.49
CA MET A 108 -8.82 21.59 -7.05
C MET A 108 -10.00 22.04 -6.20
N GLU A 109 -10.78 23.00 -6.69
CA GLU A 109 -11.98 23.50 -5.99
C GLU A 109 -13.03 22.39 -5.77
N GLU A 110 -13.16 21.45 -6.72
CA GLU A 110 -14.07 20.32 -6.59
C GLU A 110 -13.52 19.27 -5.60
N VAL A 111 -12.20 19.07 -5.59
CA VAL A 111 -11.53 18.13 -4.67
C VAL A 111 -11.73 18.57 -3.22
N LEU A 112 -11.74 19.88 -2.97
CA LEU A 112 -11.99 20.46 -1.66
C LEU A 112 -13.49 20.57 -1.38
N THR A 113 -14.09 19.47 -0.95
CA THR A 113 -15.45 19.48 -0.43
C THR A 113 -15.54 20.42 0.77
N ARG A 114 -16.41 21.44 0.69
CA ARG A 114 -16.69 22.43 1.72
C ARG A 114 -17.27 21.78 3.00
N GLY A 115 -16.40 21.17 3.80
CA GLY A 115 -16.67 21.00 5.23
C GLY A 115 -16.61 22.35 5.93
N LEU A 116 -17.30 22.50 7.05
CA LEU A 116 -17.35 23.74 7.84
C LEU A 116 -15.98 24.17 8.46
N GLY A 117 -14.89 23.46 8.16
CA GLY A 117 -13.55 23.67 8.71
C GLY A 117 -12.53 24.09 7.66
N LYS A 118 -11.37 24.59 8.12
CA LYS A 118 -10.23 24.86 7.25
C LYS A 118 -9.63 23.53 6.77
N THR A 119 -9.54 23.34 5.45
CA THR A 119 -8.86 22.20 4.82
C THR A 119 -7.40 22.14 5.26
N LYS A 120 -6.92 20.98 5.72
CA LYS A 120 -5.50 20.73 5.98
C LYS A 120 -4.87 19.96 4.82
N ILE A 121 -3.82 20.53 4.24
CA ILE A 121 -3.15 19.99 3.05
C ILE A 121 -1.73 19.57 3.43
N GLY A 122 -1.44 18.27 3.36
CA GLY A 122 -0.09 17.75 3.59
C GLY A 122 0.77 17.90 2.35
N MET A 123 1.90 18.59 2.45
CA MET A 123 2.84 18.80 1.36
C MET A 123 4.05 17.87 1.52
N VAL A 124 4.24 16.94 0.58
CA VAL A 124 5.30 15.93 0.62
C VAL A 124 6.29 16.19 -0.50
N ASN A 125 7.58 16.36 -0.16
CA ASN A 125 8.69 16.58 -1.10
C ASN A 125 8.50 17.83 -1.99
N MET A 126 7.97 18.92 -1.41
CA MET A 126 7.58 20.16 -2.09
C MET A 126 8.44 21.37 -1.71
N GLU A 127 9.58 21.18 -1.05
CA GLU A 127 10.39 22.25 -0.44
C GLU A 127 10.97 23.24 -1.46
N GLU A 128 11.15 22.77 -2.69
CA GLU A 128 11.68 23.54 -3.82
C GLU A 128 10.60 24.28 -4.61
N CYS A 129 9.32 23.97 -4.38
CA CYS A 129 8.20 24.58 -5.09
C CYS A 129 7.77 25.87 -4.41
N ASP A 130 7.35 26.86 -5.19
CA ASP A 130 6.66 28.02 -4.65
C ASP A 130 5.16 27.73 -4.55
N LEU A 131 4.66 27.70 -3.31
CA LEU A 131 3.29 27.29 -2.95
C LEU A 131 2.43 28.48 -2.50
N THR A 132 2.79 29.72 -2.82
CA THR A 132 2.05 30.93 -2.43
C THR A 132 0.57 30.86 -2.77
N GLN A 133 0.22 30.47 -4.00
CA GLN A 133 -1.16 30.26 -4.43
C GLN A 133 -1.93 29.20 -3.64
N TRP A 134 -1.25 28.21 -3.04
CA TRP A 134 -1.90 27.11 -2.33
C TRP A 134 -2.53 27.51 -1.00
N LYS A 135 -2.12 28.66 -0.44
CA LYS A 135 -2.70 29.23 0.79
C LYS A 135 -4.20 29.52 0.67
N ARG A 136 -4.72 29.73 -0.54
CA ARG A 136 -6.16 29.96 -0.76
C ARG A 136 -7.02 28.71 -0.54
N TYR A 137 -6.41 27.54 -0.66
CA TYR A 137 -7.09 26.25 -0.60
C TYR A 137 -7.17 25.67 0.81
N GLY A 138 -6.26 26.09 1.71
CA GLY A 138 -6.23 25.57 3.06
C GLY A 138 -4.95 25.87 3.81
N GLU A 139 -4.86 25.30 5.01
CA GLU A 139 -3.66 25.29 5.83
C GLU A 139 -2.68 24.24 5.31
N MET A 140 -1.46 24.66 4.98
CA MET A 140 -0.42 23.77 4.44
C MET A 140 0.44 23.23 5.58
N VAL A 141 0.60 21.90 5.61
CA VAL A 141 1.44 21.18 6.57
C VAL A 141 2.56 20.51 5.78
N HIS A 142 3.79 21.03 5.91
CA HIS A 142 4.96 20.45 5.25
C HIS A 142 5.40 19.17 5.98
N ILE A 143 5.41 18.04 5.26
CA ILE A 143 5.81 16.74 5.78
C ILE A 143 7.29 16.55 5.51
N HIS A 144 8.09 16.71 6.55
CA HIS A 144 9.54 16.60 6.49
C HIS A 144 9.98 15.17 6.82
N PHE A 145 10.92 14.64 6.04
CA PHE A 145 11.56 13.37 6.26
C PHE A 145 12.97 13.40 5.64
N ASP A 146 13.90 12.64 6.20
CA ASP A 146 15.25 12.55 5.65
C ASP A 146 15.23 11.71 4.36
N ARG A 147 15.99 12.15 3.36
CA ARG A 147 16.11 11.37 2.12
C ARG A 147 16.95 10.13 2.40
N VAL A 148 16.56 9.03 1.77
CA VAL A 148 17.36 7.80 1.77
C VAL A 148 18.77 8.09 1.24
N SER A 149 19.78 7.40 1.79
CA SER A 149 21.17 7.57 1.36
C SER A 149 21.32 7.27 -0.13
N LYS A 150 22.12 8.08 -0.83
CA LYS A 150 22.45 7.82 -2.25
C LYS A 150 23.27 6.54 -2.46
N LEU A 151 23.91 6.04 -1.40
CA LEU A 151 24.64 4.77 -1.41
C LEU A 151 23.70 3.56 -1.37
N PHE A 152 22.43 3.79 -1.04
CA PHE A 152 21.42 2.76 -0.98
C PHE A 152 20.68 2.66 -2.32
N THR A 153 20.75 1.48 -2.93
CA THR A 153 20.30 1.22 -4.30
C THR A 153 19.06 0.34 -4.33
N TRP A 154 18.44 0.24 -5.50
CA TRP A 154 17.27 -0.61 -5.68
C TRP A 154 17.55 -2.11 -5.46
N HIS A 155 18.77 -2.57 -5.78
CA HIS A 155 19.18 -3.97 -5.62
C HIS A 155 19.26 -4.36 -4.15
N ASP A 156 19.52 -3.40 -3.26
CA ASP A 156 19.54 -3.63 -1.81
C ASP A 156 18.11 -3.84 -1.25
N LEU A 157 17.07 -3.36 -1.95
CA LEU A 157 15.66 -3.58 -1.59
C LEU A 157 15.04 -4.79 -2.25
N PHE A 158 15.41 -5.04 -3.51
CA PHE A 158 14.89 -6.15 -4.31
C PHE A 158 16.07 -6.90 -4.91
N PRO A 159 16.82 -7.63 -4.08
CA PRO A 159 17.98 -8.36 -4.55
C PRO A 159 17.56 -9.51 -5.46
N GLU A 160 18.48 -9.90 -6.34
CA GLU A 160 18.26 -11.00 -7.29
C GLU A 160 18.30 -12.37 -6.58
N TRP A 161 18.92 -12.47 -5.39
CA TRP A 161 19.13 -13.71 -4.63
C TRP A 161 17.88 -14.31 -3.95
N ILE A 162 16.67 -13.77 -4.17
CA ILE A 162 15.44 -14.38 -3.60
C ILE A 162 15.22 -15.83 -4.11
N TYR A 163 15.92 -16.24 -5.17
CA TYR A 163 15.87 -17.59 -5.75
C TYR A 163 17.20 -18.35 -5.79
N GLU A 164 18.33 -17.74 -5.43
CA GLU A 164 19.64 -18.41 -5.48
C GLU A 164 20.08 -18.78 -4.08
N GLU A 165 20.12 -20.09 -3.80
CA GLU A 165 20.69 -20.63 -2.58
C GLU A 165 22.14 -20.15 -2.46
N GLU A 166 22.42 -19.48 -1.34
CA GLU A 166 23.75 -19.39 -0.70
C GLU A 166 24.71 -18.29 -1.18
N ASP A 167 24.31 -17.02 -1.04
CA ASP A 167 25.28 -15.94 -0.79
C ASP A 167 25.36 -15.63 0.72
N THR A 168 26.57 -15.65 1.27
CA THR A 168 26.89 -15.60 2.71
C THR A 168 26.85 -14.20 3.33
N GLU A 169 26.52 -13.17 2.55
CA GLU A 169 26.46 -11.79 3.02
C GLU A 169 25.06 -11.46 3.52
N VAL A 170 24.90 -11.48 4.85
CA VAL A 170 23.70 -10.95 5.51
C VAL A 170 23.55 -9.48 5.10
N PRO A 171 22.48 -9.09 4.38
CA PRO A 171 22.32 -7.71 3.95
C PRO A 171 22.23 -6.80 5.16
N THR A 172 22.94 -5.68 5.13
CA THR A 172 22.80 -4.66 6.17
C THR A 172 21.39 -4.10 6.09
N CYS A 173 20.62 -4.19 7.20
CA CYS A 173 19.28 -3.61 7.31
C CYS A 173 19.29 -2.15 6.83
N PRO A 174 18.64 -1.84 5.71
CA PRO A 174 18.60 -0.48 5.24
C PRO A 174 17.44 0.26 5.89
N GLU A 175 17.74 1.37 6.55
CA GLU A 175 16.71 2.25 7.09
C GLU A 175 16.21 3.16 5.97
N ILE A 176 14.91 3.05 5.63
CA ILE A 176 14.22 4.06 4.83
C ILE A 176 13.67 5.09 5.82
N PRO A 177 14.22 6.32 5.87
CA PRO A 177 13.74 7.30 6.81
C PRO A 177 12.28 7.65 6.49
N MET A 178 11.45 7.69 7.53
CA MET A 178 10.03 8.04 7.42
C MET A 178 9.76 9.24 8.32
N PRO A 179 8.79 10.11 7.97
CA PRO A 179 8.37 11.17 8.87
C PRO A 179 7.79 10.56 10.15
N ASP A 180 7.80 11.33 11.23
CA ASP A 180 7.11 10.94 12.45
C ASP A 180 5.60 11.04 12.23
N PHE A 181 4.99 9.94 11.80
CA PHE A 181 3.58 9.93 11.48
C PHE A 181 2.74 10.27 12.70
N GLU A 182 3.13 9.91 13.91
CA GLU A 182 2.30 10.01 15.13
C GLU A 182 2.01 11.45 15.54
N SER A 183 2.99 12.34 15.44
CA SER A 183 2.84 13.77 15.73
C SER A 183 2.00 14.53 14.70
N LEU A 184 1.76 13.96 13.52
CA LEU A 184 0.99 14.62 12.47
C LEU A 184 -0.51 14.61 12.75
N GLU A 185 -1.13 15.78 12.58
CA GLU A 185 -2.57 15.95 12.63
C GLU A 185 -3.28 15.31 11.43
N LYS A 186 -4.62 15.26 11.49
CA LYS A 186 -5.43 14.74 10.37
C LYS A 186 -5.30 15.67 9.15
N LEU A 187 -4.95 15.09 8.01
CA LEU A 187 -4.86 15.76 6.71
C LEU A 187 -6.08 15.45 5.84
N ASP A 188 -6.59 16.43 5.11
CA ASP A 188 -7.73 16.29 4.20
C ASP A 188 -7.30 15.93 2.78
N LEU A 189 -6.18 16.48 2.34
CA LEU A 189 -5.55 16.26 1.04
C LEU A 189 -4.05 16.05 1.25
N ILE A 190 -3.48 15.06 0.57
CA ILE A 190 -2.03 14.85 0.52
C ILE A 190 -1.56 15.22 -0.87
N VAL A 191 -0.65 16.17 -0.98
CA VAL A 191 -0.06 16.65 -2.23
C VAL A 191 1.41 16.24 -2.26
N VAL A 192 1.81 15.56 -3.33
CA VAL A 192 3.10 14.88 -3.40
C VAL A 192 3.82 15.29 -4.68
N LYS A 193 5.02 15.88 -4.58
CA LYS A 193 5.90 16.00 -5.75
C LYS A 193 6.70 14.73 -5.86
N LEU A 194 6.50 14.02 -6.96
CA LEU A 194 7.12 12.72 -7.17
C LEU A 194 8.37 12.89 -8.04
N PRO A 195 9.55 12.40 -7.60
CA PRO A 195 10.74 12.36 -8.44
C PRO A 195 10.49 11.58 -9.74
N CYS A 196 11.03 12.11 -10.84
CA CYS A 196 10.82 11.59 -12.17
C CYS A 196 12.01 11.92 -13.06
N ASN A 197 12.84 10.90 -13.33
CA ASN A 197 13.97 10.98 -14.25
C ASN A 197 13.67 10.34 -15.61
N TYR A 198 12.38 10.16 -15.96
CA TYR A 198 12.01 9.64 -17.28
C TYR A 198 12.60 10.50 -18.41
N PRO A 199 13.16 9.90 -19.48
CA PRO A 199 13.14 8.47 -19.84
C PRO A 199 14.44 7.71 -19.49
N GLU A 200 15.23 8.18 -18.52
CA GLU A 200 16.51 7.53 -18.15
C GLU A 200 16.32 6.05 -17.77
N GLU A 201 17.27 5.20 -18.14
CA GLU A 201 17.20 3.78 -17.81
C GLU A 201 17.10 3.59 -16.28
N GLY A 202 16.19 2.71 -15.84
CA GLY A 202 16.00 2.46 -14.42
C GLY A 202 15.21 3.55 -13.66
N TRP A 203 14.65 4.58 -14.31
CA TRP A 203 13.86 5.64 -13.63
C TRP A 203 12.72 5.11 -12.74
N ARG A 204 12.17 3.93 -13.06
CA ARG A 204 11.12 3.26 -12.26
C ARG A 204 11.66 2.65 -10.96
N ARG A 205 12.95 2.33 -10.94
CA ARG A 205 13.70 1.69 -9.85
C ARG A 205 14.52 2.71 -9.05
N GLU A 206 14.01 3.93 -8.92
CA GLU A 206 14.64 4.96 -8.08
C GLU A 206 14.16 4.82 -6.63
N VAL A 207 15.10 4.76 -5.68
CA VAL A 207 14.75 4.54 -4.26
C VAL A 207 14.04 5.73 -3.63
N LEU A 208 14.45 6.97 -3.94
CA LEU A 208 13.78 8.17 -3.44
C LEU A 208 12.32 8.24 -3.93
N ARG A 209 12.09 7.84 -5.18
CA ARG A 209 10.75 7.72 -5.75
C ARG A 209 9.91 6.70 -4.97
N LEU A 210 10.45 5.55 -4.62
CA LEU A 210 9.78 4.58 -3.75
C LEU A 210 9.50 5.16 -2.37
N GLN A 211 10.49 5.77 -1.72
CA GLN A 211 10.36 6.41 -0.40
C GLN A 211 9.20 7.42 -0.40
N VAL A 212 9.13 8.30 -1.39
CA VAL A 212 8.05 9.30 -1.52
C VAL A 212 6.67 8.64 -1.67
N ASN A 213 6.54 7.57 -2.45
CA ASN A 213 5.29 6.80 -2.55
C ASN A 213 4.92 6.17 -1.20
N LEU A 214 5.89 5.59 -0.48
CA LEU A 214 5.66 5.00 0.84
C LEU A 214 5.23 6.04 1.88
N VAL A 215 5.85 7.22 1.90
CA VAL A 215 5.43 8.33 2.76
C VAL A 215 3.98 8.71 2.49
N ALA A 216 3.61 8.88 1.21
CA ALA A 216 2.24 9.22 0.82
C ALA A 216 1.22 8.17 1.31
N VAL A 217 1.52 6.88 1.11
CA VAL A 217 0.66 5.78 1.56
C VAL A 217 0.53 5.72 3.07
N ASN A 218 1.61 5.89 3.82
CA ASN A 218 1.55 5.85 5.28
C ASN A 218 0.74 7.03 5.84
N LEU A 219 0.87 8.23 5.25
CA LEU A 219 0.00 9.37 5.58
C LEU A 219 -1.48 9.07 5.30
N ALA A 220 -1.77 8.47 4.14
CA ALA A 220 -3.12 8.08 3.75
C ALA A 220 -3.70 7.00 4.68
N ALA A 221 -2.88 6.03 5.08
CA ALA A 221 -3.26 4.96 6.00
C ALA A 221 -3.61 5.49 7.40
N LYS A 222 -2.88 6.49 7.89
CA LYS A 222 -3.19 7.16 9.17
C LYS A 222 -4.55 7.85 9.12
N LYS A 223 -4.89 8.48 7.99
CA LYS A 223 -6.20 9.14 7.79
C LYS A 223 -7.36 8.15 7.89
N GLY A 224 -7.23 6.98 7.26
CA GLY A 224 -8.29 5.97 7.19
C GLY A 224 -8.70 5.38 8.53
N ARG A 225 -7.78 5.24 9.49
CA ARG A 225 -8.10 4.73 10.84
C ARG A 225 -9.14 5.60 11.59
N ARG A 226 -9.33 6.87 11.19
CA ARG A 226 -10.18 7.85 11.90
C ARG A 226 -11.37 8.36 11.07
N ASP A 227 -11.54 7.93 9.83
CA ASP A 227 -12.57 8.45 8.92
C ASP A 227 -13.49 7.33 8.42
N TRP A 228 -14.81 7.52 8.50
CA TRP A 228 -15.82 6.53 8.13
C TRP A 228 -15.80 6.18 6.64
N SER A 229 -15.26 7.06 5.79
CA SER A 229 -15.22 6.83 4.34
C SER A 229 -14.10 5.89 3.89
N TRP A 230 -13.10 5.61 4.74
CA TRP A 230 -11.91 4.81 4.43
C TRP A 230 -11.19 5.18 3.12
N LYS A 231 -11.43 6.38 2.58
CA LYS A 231 -10.85 6.87 1.33
C LYS A 231 -9.97 8.09 1.59
N SER A 232 -8.78 8.07 1.02
CA SER A 232 -7.86 9.21 1.02
C SER A 232 -7.96 9.96 -0.31
N LYS A 233 -7.57 11.24 -0.30
CA LYS A 233 -7.42 12.06 -1.51
C LYS A 233 -5.94 12.39 -1.62
N GLU A 234 -5.33 11.94 -2.71
CA GLU A 234 -3.91 12.13 -2.97
C GLU A 234 -3.71 12.74 -4.34
N LEU A 235 -2.95 13.81 -4.39
CA LEU A 235 -2.69 14.59 -5.58
C LEU A 235 -1.18 14.58 -5.85
N PHE A 236 -0.78 13.87 -6.90
CA PHE A 236 0.62 13.81 -7.31
C PHE A 236 0.93 14.84 -8.38
N TRP A 237 2.07 15.52 -8.27
CA TRP A 237 2.66 16.36 -9.29
C TRP A 237 3.92 15.69 -9.84
N SER A 238 3.87 15.22 -11.08
CA SER A 238 4.99 14.58 -11.76
C SER A 238 4.64 14.21 -13.21
N LYS A 239 5.62 14.25 -14.10
CA LYS A 239 5.51 13.70 -15.47
C LYS A 239 5.33 12.19 -15.45
N CYS A 240 5.98 11.53 -14.49
CA CYS A 240 5.90 10.10 -14.27
C CYS A 240 4.65 9.75 -13.45
N GLN A 241 3.89 8.75 -13.89
CA GLN A 241 2.80 8.15 -13.13
C GLN A 241 3.31 7.60 -11.77
N PRO A 242 2.59 7.74 -10.64
CA PRO A 242 2.91 7.06 -9.37
C PRO A 242 3.05 5.53 -9.50
N MET A 243 3.72 4.87 -8.55
CA MET A 243 3.97 3.42 -8.65
C MET A 243 2.65 2.64 -8.66
N ILE A 244 2.31 2.01 -9.78
CA ILE A 244 1.00 1.37 -10.01
C ILE A 244 0.72 0.21 -9.06
N GLU A 245 1.77 -0.40 -8.53
CA GLU A 245 1.71 -1.48 -7.56
C GLU A 245 1.19 -0.99 -6.21
N ILE A 246 1.39 0.30 -5.92
CA ILE A 246 0.93 0.98 -4.70
C ILE A 246 -0.36 1.77 -5.01
N PHE A 247 -0.35 2.53 -6.10
CA PHE A 247 -1.40 3.43 -6.59
C PHE A 247 -2.06 2.85 -7.83
N ARG A 248 -3.02 1.96 -7.62
CA ARG A 248 -3.64 1.19 -8.70
C ARG A 248 -4.37 2.10 -9.68
N CYS A 249 -4.39 1.72 -10.96
CA CYS A 249 -5.14 2.44 -12.00
C CYS A 249 -6.64 2.61 -11.68
N GLY A 250 -7.24 1.67 -10.96
CA GLY A 250 -8.64 1.74 -10.57
C GLY A 250 -8.95 2.87 -9.58
N ASP A 251 -7.94 3.37 -8.88
CA ASP A 251 -8.03 4.43 -7.88
C ASP A 251 -7.72 5.82 -8.50
N LEU A 252 -7.28 5.89 -9.76
CA LEU A 252 -7.04 7.15 -10.49
C LEU A 252 -8.38 7.76 -10.93
N GLU A 253 -8.70 8.95 -10.42
CA GLU A 253 -9.95 9.66 -10.72
C GLU A 253 -9.79 10.72 -11.81
N LYS A 254 -8.71 11.52 -11.79
CA LYS A 254 -8.49 12.62 -12.73
C LYS A 254 -7.01 12.78 -13.05
N ARG A 255 -6.72 13.29 -14.26
CA ARG A 255 -5.39 13.70 -14.69
C ARG A 255 -5.47 15.02 -15.45
N GLU A 256 -4.60 15.97 -15.12
CA GLU A 256 -4.49 17.27 -15.79
C GLU A 256 -3.01 17.63 -15.93
N GLY A 257 -2.45 17.50 -17.13
CA GLY A 257 -1.01 17.63 -17.33
C GLY A 257 -0.23 16.66 -16.43
N ASP A 258 0.63 17.22 -15.58
CA ASP A 258 1.46 16.49 -14.60
C ASP A 258 0.74 16.23 -13.27
N TRP A 259 -0.54 16.62 -13.14
CA TRP A 259 -1.35 16.36 -11.96
C TRP A 259 -2.11 15.04 -12.07
N TRP A 260 -2.01 14.22 -11.03
CA TRP A 260 -2.71 12.93 -10.90
C TRP A 260 -3.50 12.87 -9.61
N LEU A 261 -4.82 12.79 -9.70
CA LEU A 261 -5.70 12.67 -8.54
C LEU A 261 -6.07 11.20 -8.32
N TYR A 262 -5.65 10.67 -7.19
CA TYR A 262 -6.03 9.34 -6.71
C TYR A 262 -7.01 9.43 -5.54
N ARG A 263 -7.97 8.51 -5.53
CA ARG A 263 -8.88 8.28 -4.40
C ARG A 263 -8.91 6.81 -3.98
N PRO A 264 -7.80 6.31 -3.42
CA PRO A 264 -7.71 4.92 -3.02
C PRO A 264 -8.49 4.65 -1.74
N GLU A 265 -8.95 3.41 -1.61
CA GLU A 265 -9.41 2.88 -0.34
C GLU A 265 -8.18 2.52 0.52
N VAL A 266 -8.16 2.96 1.77
CA VAL A 266 -7.01 2.78 2.68
C VAL A 266 -6.70 1.30 2.92
N ILE A 267 -7.73 0.44 2.97
CA ILE A 267 -7.59 -1.01 3.05
C ILE A 267 -6.93 -1.59 1.77
N GLY A 268 -7.01 -0.87 0.65
CA GLY A 268 -6.36 -1.23 -0.60
C GLY A 268 -4.85 -1.28 -0.51
N TYR A 269 -4.20 -0.41 0.28
CA TYR A 269 -2.75 -0.38 0.41
C TYR A 269 -2.18 -1.62 1.09
N SER A 270 -2.87 -2.15 2.11
CA SER A 270 -2.43 -3.39 2.76
C SER A 270 -2.50 -4.61 1.85
N ARG A 271 -3.11 -4.50 0.66
CA ARG A 271 -3.14 -5.53 -0.38
C ARG A 271 -2.11 -5.31 -1.50
N SER A 272 -1.39 -4.19 -1.48
CA SER A 272 -0.31 -3.95 -2.45
C SER A 272 0.83 -4.92 -2.18
N LEU A 273 1.15 -5.78 -3.15
CA LEU A 273 2.26 -6.72 -3.04
C LEU A 273 3.59 -5.98 -2.86
N VAL A 274 3.83 -4.87 -3.56
CA VAL A 274 5.05 -4.08 -3.35
C VAL A 274 5.10 -3.51 -1.93
N TYR A 275 3.99 -2.98 -1.42
CA TYR A 275 3.94 -2.49 -0.05
C TYR A 275 4.21 -3.61 0.97
N GLN A 276 3.59 -4.77 0.79
CA GLN A 276 3.80 -5.95 1.63
C GLN A 276 5.21 -6.50 1.51
N SER A 277 5.78 -6.57 0.31
CA SER A 277 7.13 -7.05 0.05
C SER A 277 8.16 -6.11 0.67
N VAL A 278 8.03 -4.78 0.50
CA VAL A 278 8.92 -3.82 1.16
C VAL A 278 8.81 -3.96 2.68
N LEU A 279 7.60 -4.08 3.22
CA LEU A 279 7.41 -4.30 4.65
C LEU A 279 8.04 -5.62 5.12
N ALA A 280 7.84 -6.71 4.37
CA ALA A 280 8.37 -8.02 4.69
C ALA A 280 9.90 -8.06 4.59
N ILE A 281 10.49 -7.45 3.57
CA ILE A 281 11.94 -7.34 3.39
C ILE A 281 12.53 -6.53 4.53
N LEU A 282 11.93 -5.38 4.87
CA LEU A 282 12.38 -4.60 6.02
C LEU A 282 12.22 -5.37 7.33
N LEU A 283 11.16 -6.15 7.54
CA LEU A 283 11.02 -7.00 8.72
C LEU A 283 12.03 -8.15 8.76
N PHE A 284 12.33 -8.76 7.61
CA PHE A 284 13.24 -9.89 7.47
C PHE A 284 14.71 -9.47 7.61
N LEU A 285 15.11 -8.36 6.98
CA LEU A 285 16.48 -7.83 7.06
C LEU A 285 16.78 -7.17 8.41
N CYS A 286 15.75 -6.74 9.14
CA CYS A 286 15.91 -5.92 10.34
C CYS A 286 15.35 -6.61 11.59
N GLU A 287 15.65 -7.90 11.82
CA GLU A 287 15.11 -8.76 12.90
C GLU A 287 15.08 -8.14 14.33
N HIS A 288 15.74 -7.01 14.58
CA HIS A 288 15.69 -6.28 15.85
C HIS A 288 15.51 -4.75 15.77
N HIS A 289 15.36 -4.15 14.60
CA HIS A 289 15.17 -2.70 14.45
C HIS A 289 13.71 -2.36 14.13
N LYS A 290 13.10 -1.48 14.95
CA LYS A 290 11.71 -1.03 14.78
C LYS A 290 11.57 -0.26 13.47
N VAL A 291 11.17 -0.93 12.40
CA VAL A 291 10.77 -0.29 11.16
C VAL A 291 9.48 0.51 11.45
N LYS A 292 9.59 1.83 11.59
CA LYS A 292 8.45 2.77 11.75
C LYS A 292 7.68 2.96 10.44
N LEU A 293 7.28 1.87 9.80
CA LEU A 293 6.28 1.93 8.72
C LEU A 293 4.86 1.99 9.30
N PHE A 294 4.65 1.63 10.57
CA PHE A 294 3.32 1.44 11.17
C PHE A 294 3.22 1.70 12.69
N SER A 295 3.86 2.74 13.25
CA SER A 295 3.33 3.29 14.51
C SER A 295 2.21 4.28 14.16
#